data_AF-A0A7D8YJB2-F1
#
_entry.id   AF-A0A7D8YJB2-F1
#
_cell.length_a   1.000
_cell.length_b   1.000
_cell.length_c   1.000
_cell.angle_alpha   90.00
_cell.angle_beta   90.00
_cell.angle_gamma   90.00
#
_symmetry.space_group_name_H-M   'P 1'
#
loop_
_entity.id
_entity.type
_entity.pdbx_description
1 polymer ?
#
loop_
_entity_poly.entity_id
_entity_poly.type
_entity_poly.pdbx_seq_one_letter_code
_entity_poly.pdbx_strand_id
1 'polypeptide(L)'
;TYPGLPHLDYRLYAPSTFLLSADKSEIKSYETRLSTYPNALVSLIQSVATVPPKPHIRIVGKSSDGSIDFDVTMNAMNLIVPDADRKGNMNYVRIIGPGEAGFRGDTKETLAPDLGNLDNWVRSYCADTSSLKQFVLERIVTNWDTSYLEGRLLSLINSTAYRGHCTVSFPLTHSRVVIHSPDKVNRFFSSVTKVFTGTRKYEVIKSIWPYADVPRGETGRRCAVQEEEMWFNDWKDAIRHAVLGRRRGWVTGEDRLEFLMEPRPAEQGNPSGWGGTPRG
;
A
#
# COMPACT_ATOMS: atom_id res chain seq x y z
N THR A 1 -21.48 3.89 -6.30
CA THR A 1 -20.48 3.28 -7.21
C THR A 1 -19.84 4.39 -8.01
N TYR A 2 -18.53 4.31 -8.26
CA TYR A 2 -17.81 5.29 -9.07
C TYR A 2 -17.35 4.60 -10.37
N PRO A 3 -17.92 4.92 -11.53
CA PRO A 3 -17.52 4.30 -12.79
C PRO A 3 -16.02 4.44 -13.06
N GLY A 4 -15.38 3.37 -13.55
CA GLY A 4 -13.94 3.34 -13.83
C GLY A 4 -13.02 3.14 -12.61
N LEU A 5 -13.59 3.06 -11.40
CA LEU A 5 -12.85 2.74 -10.18
C LEU A 5 -13.26 1.37 -9.62
N PRO A 6 -12.37 0.66 -8.91
CA PRO A 6 -12.71 -0.56 -8.21
C PRO A 6 -13.97 -0.42 -7.34
N HIS A 7 -14.78 -1.48 -7.27
CA HIS A 7 -16.01 -1.44 -6.51
C HIS A 7 -15.75 -1.55 -5.00
N LEU A 8 -15.45 -0.41 -4.37
CA LEU A 8 -15.10 -0.28 -2.96
C LEU A 8 -15.92 0.81 -2.27
N ASP A 9 -16.10 0.70 -0.95
CA ASP A 9 -16.60 1.81 -0.14
C ASP A 9 -15.46 2.75 0.25
N TYR A 10 -15.21 3.74 -0.61
CA TYR A 10 -14.10 4.69 -0.45
C TYR A 10 -14.17 5.54 0.83
N ARG A 11 -15.34 5.64 1.46
CA ARG A 11 -15.50 6.39 2.73
C ARG A 11 -14.70 5.76 3.86
N LEU A 12 -14.38 4.46 3.76
CA LEU A 12 -13.58 3.74 4.74
C LEU A 12 -12.08 4.07 4.71
N TYR A 13 -11.61 4.78 3.68
CA TYR A 13 -10.25 5.34 3.64
C TYR A 13 -10.09 6.64 4.42
N ALA A 14 -11.19 7.34 4.69
CA ALA A 14 -11.22 8.55 5.48
C ALA A 14 -12.53 8.62 6.30
N PRO A 15 -12.72 7.72 7.28
CA PRO A 15 -13.89 7.81 8.16
C PRO A 15 -13.93 9.17 8.86
N SER A 16 -15.14 9.64 9.18
CA SER A 16 -15.31 10.89 9.94
C SER A 16 -14.47 10.84 11.21
N THR A 17 -13.82 11.96 11.56
CA THR A 17 -12.92 12.16 12.72
C THR A 17 -11.53 11.52 12.62
N PHE A 18 -11.25 10.70 11.61
CA PHE A 18 -9.94 10.10 11.44
C PHE A 18 -8.96 11.10 10.81
N LEU A 19 -7.70 11.02 11.22
CA LEU A 19 -6.60 11.81 10.69
C LEU A 19 -5.73 10.95 9.78
N LEU A 20 -5.51 11.39 8.54
CA LEU A 20 -4.57 10.75 7.62
C LEU A 20 -3.14 11.23 7.91
N SER A 21 -2.19 10.31 7.98
CA SER A 21 -0.77 10.63 8.13
C SER A 21 -0.21 11.37 6.91
N ALA A 22 0.89 12.11 7.08
CA ALA A 22 1.51 12.90 6.01
C ALA A 22 2.00 12.05 4.83
N ASP A 23 2.50 10.84 5.11
CA ASP A 23 2.92 9.84 4.12
C ASP A 23 1.74 9.04 3.54
N LYS A 24 0.52 9.30 4.03
CA LYS A 24 -0.73 8.63 3.65
C LYS A 24 -0.75 7.13 3.94
N SER A 25 0.17 6.61 4.75
CA SER A 25 0.23 5.17 5.07
C SER A 25 -0.83 4.76 6.08
N GLU A 26 -1.20 5.65 7.00
CA GLU A 26 -2.07 5.31 8.13
C GLU A 26 -3.18 6.35 8.38
N ILE A 27 -4.34 5.85 8.82
CA ILE A 27 -5.39 6.68 9.40
C ILE A 27 -5.48 6.45 10.90
N LYS A 28 -5.63 7.52 11.66
CA LYS A 28 -5.64 7.51 13.13
C LYS A 28 -6.95 8.02 13.68
N SER A 29 -7.46 7.36 14.71
CA SER A 29 -8.56 7.87 15.52
C SER A 29 -8.18 7.96 16.98
N TYR A 30 -8.74 8.98 17.63
CA TYR A 30 -8.63 9.25 19.06
C TYR A 30 -10.00 9.26 19.74
N GLU A 31 -11.04 8.74 19.07
CA GLU A 31 -12.38 8.70 19.62
C GLU A 31 -12.46 7.80 20.85
N THR A 32 -12.87 8.37 21.99
CA THR A 32 -13.07 7.63 23.24
C THR A 32 -13.97 6.42 23.04
N ARG A 33 -15.05 6.56 22.25
CA ARG A 33 -16.02 5.48 22.00
C ARG A 33 -15.36 4.20 21.49
N LEU A 34 -14.35 4.31 20.64
CA LEU A 34 -13.63 3.18 20.04
C LEU A 34 -12.66 2.49 21.02
N SER A 35 -12.27 3.19 22.10
CA SER A 35 -11.45 2.61 23.17
C SER A 35 -12.25 2.09 24.36
N THR A 36 -13.54 2.44 24.45
CA THR A 36 -14.43 2.14 25.58
C THR A 36 -15.46 1.07 25.26
N TYR A 37 -16.05 1.08 24.07
CA TYR A 37 -17.17 0.19 23.71
C TYR A 37 -16.73 -0.88 22.70
N PRO A 38 -16.59 -2.15 23.10
CA PRO A 38 -16.12 -3.23 22.21
C PRO A 38 -16.90 -3.33 20.90
N ASN A 39 -18.23 -3.27 20.95
CA ASN A 39 -19.08 -3.40 19.76
C ASN A 39 -18.82 -2.29 18.73
N ALA A 40 -18.48 -1.08 19.20
CA ALA A 40 -18.15 0.04 18.33
C ALA A 40 -16.84 -0.23 17.56
N LEU A 41 -15.83 -0.72 18.27
CA LEU A 41 -14.54 -1.03 17.66
C LEU A 41 -14.62 -2.25 16.74
N VAL A 42 -15.30 -3.34 17.14
CA VAL A 42 -15.51 -4.51 16.28
C VAL A 42 -16.17 -4.11 14.96
N SER A 43 -17.28 -3.37 15.02
CA SER A 43 -18.02 -2.94 13.82
C SER A 43 -17.15 -2.09 12.88
N LEU A 44 -16.36 -1.17 13.46
CA LEU A 44 -15.42 -0.37 12.69
C LEU A 44 -14.35 -1.24 12.03
N ILE A 45 -13.66 -2.09 12.81
CA ILE A 45 -12.55 -2.93 12.33
C ILE A 45 -13.01 -3.86 11.22
N GLN A 46 -14.18 -4.48 11.37
CA GLN A 46 -14.78 -5.31 10.32
C GLN A 46 -15.06 -4.49 9.05
N SER A 47 -15.58 -3.27 9.18
CA SER A 47 -15.85 -2.39 8.04
C SER A 47 -14.55 -1.99 7.33
N VAL A 48 -13.56 -1.45 8.05
CA VAL A 48 -12.31 -0.97 7.43
C VAL A 48 -11.43 -2.10 6.87
N ALA A 49 -11.67 -3.35 7.28
CA ALA A 49 -11.03 -4.54 6.73
C ALA A 49 -11.52 -4.90 5.32
N THR A 50 -12.68 -4.38 4.87
CA THR A 50 -13.23 -4.68 3.54
C THR A 50 -12.65 -3.84 2.42
N VAL A 51 -11.72 -2.93 2.71
CA VAL A 51 -11.02 -2.13 1.70
C VAL A 51 -9.51 -2.44 1.70
N PRO A 52 -8.87 -2.50 0.52
CA PRO A 52 -7.45 -2.83 0.35
C PRO A 52 -6.52 -1.69 0.76
N PRO A 53 -5.21 -1.94 0.91
CA PRO A 53 -4.24 -0.84 0.80
C PRO A 53 -4.23 -0.30 -0.64
N LYS A 54 -3.60 0.84 -0.86
CA LYS A 54 -3.34 1.38 -2.19
C LYS A 54 -1.86 1.16 -2.55
N PRO A 55 -1.52 0.05 -3.22
CA PRO A 55 -0.17 -0.18 -3.72
C PRO A 55 0.13 0.76 -4.89
N HIS A 56 1.38 1.21 -4.93
CA HIS A 56 1.92 1.99 -6.03
C HIS A 56 3.18 1.32 -6.57
N ILE A 57 3.53 1.70 -7.80
CA ILE A 57 4.83 1.41 -8.40
C ILE A 57 5.47 2.77 -8.67
N ARG A 58 6.62 3.03 -8.09
CA ARG A 58 7.34 4.31 -8.21
C ARG A 58 8.74 4.07 -8.78
N ILE A 59 9.06 4.80 -9.83
CA ILE A 59 10.32 4.72 -10.57
C ILE A 59 10.99 6.09 -10.52
N VAL A 60 12.17 6.17 -9.92
CA VAL A 60 12.92 7.40 -9.74
C VAL A 60 14.26 7.29 -10.43
N GLY A 61 14.55 8.20 -11.36
CA GLY A 61 15.86 8.39 -11.97
C GLY A 61 16.57 9.57 -11.33
N LYS A 62 17.80 9.36 -10.86
CA LYS A 62 18.68 10.42 -10.36
C LYS A 62 19.96 10.52 -11.19
N SER A 63 20.30 11.74 -11.56
CA SER A 63 21.60 12.05 -12.17
C SER A 63 22.74 11.87 -11.16
N SER A 64 23.98 11.86 -11.66
CA SER A 64 25.19 11.69 -10.83
C SER A 64 25.36 12.78 -9.77
N ASP A 65 24.78 13.96 -9.99
CA ASP A 65 24.76 15.09 -9.05
C ASP A 65 23.66 14.98 -7.98
N GLY A 66 22.84 13.92 -8.03
CA GLY A 66 21.73 13.68 -7.12
C GLY A 66 20.43 14.38 -7.51
N SER A 67 20.40 15.15 -8.60
CA SER A 67 19.18 15.76 -9.13
C SER A 67 18.21 14.69 -9.66
N ILE A 68 16.90 14.89 -9.45
CA ILE A 68 15.88 13.96 -9.92
C ILE A 68 15.60 14.24 -11.39
N ASP A 69 15.93 13.32 -12.28
CA ASP A 69 15.63 13.47 -13.71
C ASP A 69 14.17 13.16 -14.01
N PHE A 70 13.63 12.10 -13.39
CA PHE A 70 12.23 11.70 -13.48
C PHE A 70 11.78 11.02 -12.18
N ASP A 71 10.49 11.11 -11.88
CA ASP A 71 9.85 10.49 -10.72
C ASP A 71 8.42 10.11 -11.11
N VAL A 72 8.27 8.89 -11.61
CA VAL A 72 7.02 8.39 -12.17
C VAL A 72 6.35 7.46 -11.18
N THR A 73 5.07 7.68 -10.91
CA THR A 73 4.27 6.84 -10.01
C THR A 73 3.03 6.30 -10.72
N MET A 74 2.72 5.03 -10.48
CA MET A 74 1.57 4.33 -11.06
C MET A 74 0.73 3.71 -9.95
N ASN A 75 -0.59 3.68 -10.15
CA ASN A 75 -1.52 3.03 -9.24
C ASN A 75 -1.63 1.53 -9.56
N ALA A 76 -1.41 0.66 -8.57
CA ALA A 76 -1.51 -0.79 -8.70
C ALA A 76 -2.72 -1.40 -7.96
N MET A 77 -3.60 -0.57 -7.36
CA MET A 77 -4.78 -1.06 -6.63
C MET A 77 -5.69 -1.96 -7.49
N ASN A 78 -5.83 -1.64 -8.78
CA ASN A 78 -6.65 -2.42 -9.72
C ASN A 78 -6.07 -3.81 -10.02
N LEU A 79 -4.89 -4.17 -9.48
CA LEU A 79 -4.31 -5.50 -9.63
C LEU A 79 -4.68 -6.46 -8.49
N ILE A 80 -5.16 -5.91 -7.38
CA ILE A 80 -5.52 -6.67 -6.17
C ILE A 80 -7.03 -6.63 -5.86
N VAL A 81 -7.80 -5.88 -6.65
CA VAL A 81 -9.26 -5.82 -6.56
C VAL A 81 -9.85 -6.30 -7.87
N PRO A 82 -10.39 -7.53 -7.93
CA PRO A 82 -11.07 -8.01 -9.13
C PRO A 82 -12.35 -7.20 -9.38
N ASP A 83 -12.72 -7.08 -10.66
CA ASP A 83 -14.02 -6.53 -11.03
C ASP A 83 -15.17 -7.36 -10.44
N ALA A 84 -16.30 -6.71 -10.17
CA ALA A 84 -17.45 -7.33 -9.51
C ALA A 84 -17.97 -8.59 -10.24
N ASP A 85 -17.74 -8.69 -11.55
CA ASP A 85 -18.18 -9.81 -12.40
C ASP A 85 -17.22 -11.01 -12.36
N ARG A 86 -15.99 -10.83 -11.85
CA ARG A 86 -15.03 -11.93 -11.66
C ARG A 86 -15.32 -12.64 -10.34
N LYS A 87 -15.74 -13.91 -10.42
CA LYS A 87 -15.94 -14.76 -9.24
C LYS A 87 -14.63 -14.90 -8.44
N GLY A 88 -14.72 -14.60 -7.15
CA GLY A 88 -13.72 -14.96 -6.14
C GLY A 88 -12.86 -13.78 -5.70
N ASN A 89 -13.38 -12.97 -4.77
CA ASN A 89 -12.49 -12.09 -4.01
C ASN A 89 -11.60 -12.98 -3.13
N MET A 90 -10.29 -12.95 -3.37
CA MET A 90 -9.32 -13.73 -2.61
C MET A 90 -8.97 -13.08 -1.27
N ASN A 91 -9.54 -11.91 -0.96
CA ASN A 91 -9.26 -11.22 0.28
C ASN A 91 -9.81 -11.98 1.49
N TYR A 92 -9.11 -11.89 2.62
CA TYR A 92 -9.56 -12.47 3.87
C TYR A 92 -8.96 -11.72 5.05
N VAL A 93 -9.60 -11.86 6.21
CA VAL A 93 -9.09 -11.33 7.47
C VAL A 93 -8.34 -12.45 8.19
N ARG A 94 -7.11 -12.14 8.61
CA ARG A 94 -6.26 -13.03 9.40
C ARG A 94 -6.11 -12.46 10.80
N ILE A 95 -6.46 -13.25 11.80
CA ILE A 95 -6.17 -12.96 13.20
C ILE A 95 -4.90 -13.71 13.57
N ILE A 96 -4.06 -13.09 14.38
CA ILE A 96 -2.83 -13.70 14.87
C ILE A 96 -3.13 -15.02 15.60
N GLY A 97 -2.44 -16.09 15.19
CA GLY A 97 -2.70 -17.45 15.67
C GLY A 97 -1.81 -17.87 16.85
N PRO A 98 -2.01 -19.07 17.42
CA PRO A 98 -1.12 -19.63 18.43
C PRO A 98 0.32 -19.76 17.90
N GLY A 99 1.31 -19.39 18.71
CA GLY A 99 2.74 -19.52 18.36
C GLY A 99 3.28 -18.46 17.40
N GLU A 100 2.45 -17.51 16.95
CA GLU A 100 2.90 -16.38 16.14
C GLU A 100 3.32 -15.20 17.03
N ALA A 101 4.50 -14.64 16.79
CA ALA A 101 4.93 -13.43 17.47
C ALA A 101 4.14 -12.21 16.98
N GLY A 102 3.68 -11.38 17.91
CA GLY A 102 3.07 -10.10 17.59
C GLY A 102 2.72 -9.28 18.81
N PHE A 103 2.27 -8.06 18.58
CA PHE A 103 1.87 -7.14 19.64
C PHE A 103 0.47 -7.50 20.15
N ARG A 104 0.43 -8.17 21.31
CA ARG A 104 -0.77 -8.75 21.94
C ARG A 104 -1.22 -7.99 23.18
N GLY A 105 -1.07 -6.67 23.18
CA GLY A 105 -1.32 -5.80 24.33
C GLY A 105 -0.08 -5.50 25.18
N ASP A 106 1.11 -5.62 24.60
CA ASP A 106 2.39 -5.33 25.26
C ASP A 106 3.19 -4.29 24.44
N THR A 107 4.30 -3.81 24.99
CA THR A 107 5.25 -2.90 24.31
C THR A 107 6.21 -3.64 23.38
N LYS A 108 6.29 -4.97 23.50
CA LYS A 108 7.08 -5.87 22.65
C LYS A 108 6.23 -6.99 22.07
N GLU A 109 6.75 -7.67 21.06
CA GLU A 109 6.08 -8.85 20.50
C GLU A 109 6.12 -10.03 21.48
N THR A 110 5.04 -10.80 21.50
CA THR A 110 4.82 -11.94 22.39
C THR A 110 4.10 -13.06 21.65
N LEU A 111 4.26 -14.30 22.14
CA LEU A 111 3.59 -15.49 21.59
C LEU A 111 2.22 -15.75 22.23
N ALA A 112 1.95 -15.13 23.38
CA ALA A 112 0.76 -15.29 24.20
C ALA A 112 0.35 -13.92 24.78
N PRO A 113 -0.93 -13.70 25.16
CA PRO A 113 -2.04 -14.65 25.13
C PRO A 113 -2.53 -14.94 23.70
N ASP A 114 -3.23 -16.06 23.50
CA ASP A 114 -4.05 -16.26 22.31
C ASP A 114 -5.52 -16.16 22.70
N LEU A 115 -6.21 -15.16 22.14
CA LEU A 115 -7.62 -14.89 22.41
C LEU A 115 -8.56 -15.40 21.31
N GLY A 116 -8.00 -16.02 20.26
CA GLY A 116 -8.72 -16.72 19.19
C GLY A 116 -9.44 -15.83 18.17
N ASN A 117 -10.33 -14.93 18.62
CA ASN A 117 -11.18 -14.13 17.73
C ASN A 117 -11.09 -12.61 18.01
N LEU A 118 -11.63 -11.83 17.07
CA LEU A 118 -11.55 -10.38 17.08
C LEU A 118 -12.26 -9.77 18.30
N ASP A 119 -13.44 -10.29 18.66
CA ASP A 119 -14.23 -9.81 19.79
C ASP A 119 -13.45 -9.90 21.11
N ASN A 120 -12.75 -11.01 21.35
CA ASN A 120 -11.96 -11.18 22.56
C ASN A 120 -10.76 -10.22 22.61
N TRP A 121 -10.07 -10.03 21.48
CA TRP A 121 -8.99 -9.05 21.36
C TRP A 121 -9.46 -7.62 21.59
N VAL A 122 -10.60 -7.25 21.01
CA VAL A 122 -11.20 -5.93 21.20
C VAL A 122 -11.67 -5.73 22.64
N ARG A 123 -12.28 -6.75 23.28
CA ARG A 123 -12.64 -6.70 24.70
C ARG A 123 -11.41 -6.50 25.59
N SER A 124 -10.33 -7.23 25.31
CA SER A 124 -9.05 -7.06 26.02
C SER A 124 -8.50 -5.65 25.87
N TYR A 125 -8.46 -5.13 24.63
CA TYR A 125 -8.06 -3.74 24.37
C TYR A 125 -8.93 -2.72 25.11
N CYS A 126 -10.26 -2.86 25.11
CA CYS A 126 -11.15 -1.94 25.82
C CYS A 126 -11.00 -2.02 27.34
N ALA A 127 -10.75 -3.21 27.89
CA ALA A 127 -10.55 -3.44 29.32
C ALA A 127 -9.17 -2.97 29.83
N ASP A 128 -8.18 -2.83 28.93
CA ASP A 128 -6.84 -2.37 29.29
C ASP A 128 -6.87 -0.93 29.87
N THR A 129 -6.41 -0.76 31.10
CA THR A 129 -6.42 0.53 31.80
C THR A 129 -5.20 1.41 31.49
N SER A 130 -4.29 0.93 30.64
CA SER A 130 -3.08 1.66 30.26
C SER A 130 -3.42 2.98 29.59
N SER A 131 -2.69 4.03 29.97
CA SER A 131 -2.89 5.39 29.44
C SER A 131 -2.59 5.46 27.94
N LEU A 132 -1.52 4.79 27.51
CA LEU A 132 -1.08 4.71 26.12
C LEU A 132 -1.30 3.29 25.61
N LYS A 133 -2.39 3.10 24.86
CA LYS A 133 -2.68 1.86 24.14
C LYS A 133 -3.17 2.15 22.73
N GLN A 134 -2.87 1.25 21.81
CA GLN A 134 -3.37 1.33 20.44
C GLN A 134 -3.84 -0.03 19.91
N PHE A 135 -4.92 -0.01 19.14
CA PHE A 135 -5.40 -1.15 18.36
C PHE A 135 -5.13 -0.87 16.89
N VAL A 136 -4.50 -1.82 16.20
CA VAL A 136 -4.04 -1.65 14.82
C VAL A 136 -4.62 -2.73 13.93
N LEU A 137 -5.22 -2.32 12.83
CA LEU A 137 -5.48 -3.16 11.67
C LEU A 137 -4.48 -2.82 10.57
N GLU A 138 -3.80 -3.84 10.08
CA GLU A 138 -2.87 -3.73 8.95
C GLU A 138 -3.51 -4.33 7.69
N ARG A 139 -3.34 -3.68 6.55
CA ARG A 139 -3.75 -4.15 5.23
C ARG A 139 -2.51 -4.52 4.44
N ILE A 140 -2.45 -5.75 3.97
CA ILE A 140 -1.24 -6.33 3.38
C ILE A 140 -1.56 -6.87 1.99
N VAL A 141 -0.65 -6.64 1.05
CA VAL A 141 -0.64 -7.34 -0.24
C VAL A 141 0.30 -8.53 -0.15
N THR A 142 -0.18 -9.73 -0.48
CA THR A 142 0.61 -10.97 -0.49
C THR A 142 0.77 -11.50 -1.90
N ASN A 143 1.78 -12.35 -2.12
CA ASN A 143 2.03 -13.04 -3.38
C ASN A 143 2.19 -12.13 -4.61
N TRP A 144 2.55 -10.87 -4.39
CA TRP A 144 2.92 -9.93 -5.44
C TRP A 144 4.43 -9.99 -5.64
N ASP A 145 4.88 -10.45 -6.81
CA ASP A 145 6.31 -10.55 -7.08
C ASP A 145 6.87 -9.19 -7.52
N THR A 146 7.14 -8.35 -6.53
CA THR A 146 7.71 -7.02 -6.72
C THR A 146 9.13 -7.09 -7.27
N SER A 147 9.91 -8.12 -6.92
CA SER A 147 11.29 -8.31 -7.40
C SER A 147 11.34 -8.64 -8.89
N TYR A 148 10.44 -9.52 -9.36
CA TYR A 148 10.29 -9.78 -10.79
C TYR A 148 9.93 -8.50 -11.54
N LEU A 149 8.93 -7.77 -11.04
CA LEU A 149 8.46 -6.57 -11.71
C LEU A 149 9.50 -5.44 -11.71
N GLU A 150 10.25 -5.29 -10.62
CA GLU A 150 11.41 -4.41 -10.52
C GLU A 150 12.45 -4.73 -11.59
N GLY A 151 12.85 -6.00 -11.73
CA GLY A 151 13.81 -6.40 -12.75
C GLY A 151 13.36 -6.07 -14.18
N ARG A 152 12.06 -6.25 -14.49
CA ARG A 152 11.48 -5.89 -15.78
C ARG A 152 11.48 -4.38 -16.02
N LEU A 153 11.13 -3.59 -15.02
CA LEU A 153 11.14 -2.13 -15.09
C LEU A 153 12.55 -1.58 -15.24
N LEU A 154 13.51 -2.06 -14.45
CA LEU A 154 14.93 -1.66 -14.59
C LEU A 154 15.48 -2.02 -15.97
N SER A 155 15.14 -3.20 -16.50
CA SER A 155 15.52 -3.60 -17.87
C SER A 155 14.94 -2.65 -18.92
N LEU A 156 13.69 -2.20 -18.73
CA LEU A 156 13.07 -1.19 -19.59
C LEU A 156 13.81 0.14 -19.54
N ILE A 157 14.16 0.64 -18.34
CA ILE A 157 14.89 1.91 -18.21
C ILE A 157 16.29 1.81 -18.82
N ASN A 158 16.99 0.69 -18.62
CA ASN A 158 18.30 0.47 -19.24
C ASN A 158 18.22 0.49 -20.78
N SER A 159 17.10 0.03 -21.37
CA SER A 159 16.87 0.10 -22.81
C SER A 159 16.72 1.53 -23.36
N THR A 160 16.45 2.52 -22.49
CA THR A 160 16.33 3.94 -22.91
C THR A 160 17.67 4.67 -22.94
N ALA A 161 18.80 3.99 -22.73
CA ALA A 161 20.13 4.58 -22.59
C ALA A 161 20.24 5.64 -21.48
N TYR A 162 19.37 5.57 -20.47
CA TYR A 162 19.49 6.40 -19.28
C TYR A 162 20.77 6.02 -18.52
N ARG A 163 21.62 7.02 -18.20
CA ARG A 163 22.92 6.80 -17.54
C ARG A 163 22.92 7.08 -16.04
N GLY A 164 21.82 7.62 -15.50
CA GLY A 164 21.69 7.90 -14.08
C GLY A 164 21.35 6.65 -13.26
N HIS A 165 21.24 6.83 -11.94
CA HIS A 165 20.82 5.77 -11.03
C HIS A 165 19.29 5.69 -11.02
N CYS A 166 18.76 4.52 -11.36
CA CYS A 166 17.33 4.25 -11.31
C CYS A 166 16.97 3.39 -10.09
N THR A 167 15.94 3.81 -9.35
CA THR A 167 15.38 3.05 -8.22
C THR A 167 13.90 2.77 -8.48
N VAL A 168 13.48 1.52 -8.34
CA VAL A 168 12.07 1.11 -8.36
C VAL A 168 11.63 0.78 -6.93
N SER A 169 10.43 1.21 -6.55
CA SER A 169 9.88 0.94 -5.22
C SER A 169 8.38 0.70 -5.29
N PHE A 170 7.84 -0.01 -4.28
CA PHE A 170 6.45 -0.42 -4.23
C PHE A 170 5.74 0.12 -2.98
N PRO A 171 5.56 1.45 -2.85
CA PRO A 171 5.00 2.02 -1.63
C PRO A 171 3.52 1.60 -1.47
N LEU A 172 3.16 1.26 -0.24
CA LEU A 172 1.80 0.94 0.17
C LEU A 172 1.23 2.12 0.96
N THR A 173 0.21 2.77 0.41
CA THR A 173 -0.54 3.81 1.14
C THR A 173 -1.86 3.24 1.67
N HIS A 174 -2.44 3.90 2.67
CA HIS A 174 -3.64 3.46 3.38
C HIS A 174 -3.53 2.03 3.92
N SER A 175 -2.34 1.59 4.32
CA SER A 175 -2.07 0.23 4.78
C SER A 175 -2.40 0.03 6.26
N ARG A 176 -2.55 1.08 7.07
CA ARG A 176 -2.76 0.93 8.51
C ARG A 176 -3.95 1.76 9.02
N VAL A 177 -4.70 1.17 9.96
CA VAL A 177 -5.75 1.85 10.73
C VAL A 177 -5.37 1.73 12.19
N VAL A 178 -5.17 2.88 12.86
CA VAL A 178 -4.68 2.93 14.25
C VAL A 178 -5.70 3.62 15.13
N ILE A 179 -6.16 2.92 16.15
CA ILE A 179 -7.09 3.43 17.15
C ILE A 179 -6.30 3.67 18.43
N HIS A 180 -6.15 4.92 18.82
CA HIS A 180 -5.50 5.30 20.07
C HIS A 180 -6.53 5.36 21.20
N SER A 181 -6.09 5.03 22.43
CA SER A 181 -6.81 5.50 23.61
C SER A 181 -6.84 7.03 23.61
N PRO A 182 -7.95 7.66 24.03
CA PRO A 182 -7.97 9.09 24.25
C PRO A 182 -6.98 9.42 25.36
N ASP A 183 -5.98 10.24 25.04
CA ASP A 183 -5.02 10.71 26.03
C ASP A 183 -5.75 11.49 27.13
N LYS A 184 -5.60 11.03 28.38
CA LYS A 184 -5.95 11.84 29.57
C LYS A 184 -4.92 12.95 29.83
N VAL A 185 -3.81 12.98 29.09
CA VAL A 185 -2.70 13.92 29.28
C VAL A 185 -2.58 14.80 28.04
N ASN A 186 -2.64 16.11 28.27
CA ASN A 186 -2.64 17.21 27.31
C ASN A 186 -1.91 16.98 25.97
N ARG A 187 -2.58 17.38 24.88
CA ARG A 187 -2.12 17.48 23.47
C ARG A 187 -0.95 18.46 23.21
N PHE A 188 -0.09 18.70 24.19
CA PHE A 188 1.03 19.61 24.09
C PHE A 188 2.22 19.03 24.82
N PHE A 189 2.97 18.09 24.23
CA PHE A 189 4.42 18.03 24.46
C PHE A 189 5.14 17.34 23.30
N SER A 190 5.96 18.16 22.66
CA SER A 190 7.17 17.82 21.93
C SER A 190 7.99 16.72 22.61
N SER A 191 8.11 15.55 21.98
CA SER A 191 9.36 14.77 21.87
C SER A 191 9.02 13.41 21.26
N VAL A 192 9.28 13.28 19.97
CA VAL A 192 8.98 12.09 19.15
C VAL A 192 9.77 10.84 19.60
N THR A 193 10.67 10.95 20.58
CA THR A 193 11.57 9.87 21.00
C THR A 193 11.25 9.21 22.35
N LYS A 194 10.31 9.74 23.16
CA LYS A 194 9.98 9.12 24.48
C LYS A 194 8.61 8.44 24.58
N VAL A 195 7.72 8.58 23.59
CA VAL A 195 6.36 7.99 23.63
C VAL A 195 6.34 6.51 23.20
N PHE A 196 7.36 6.05 22.46
CA PHE A 196 7.37 4.72 21.87
C PHE A 196 7.75 3.57 22.82
N THR A 197 8.38 3.86 23.97
CA THR A 197 8.86 2.81 24.91
C THR A 197 7.80 2.29 25.88
N GLY A 198 6.59 2.88 25.90
CA GLY A 198 5.53 2.52 26.87
C GLY A 198 4.14 2.27 26.29
N THR A 199 3.96 2.39 24.96
CA THR A 199 2.63 2.21 24.34
C THR A 199 2.32 0.73 24.18
N ARG A 200 1.22 0.27 24.79
CA ARG A 200 0.71 -1.09 24.57
C ARG A 200 0.08 -1.20 23.19
N LYS A 201 0.48 -2.19 22.42
CA LYS A 201 0.04 -2.36 21.03
C LYS A 201 -0.77 -3.64 20.87
N TYR A 202 -1.88 -3.55 20.16
CA TYR A 202 -2.71 -4.67 19.75
C TYR A 202 -2.70 -4.72 18.21
N GLU A 203 -1.66 -5.34 17.64
CA GLU A 203 -1.50 -5.56 16.19
C GLU A 203 -1.81 -7.02 15.86
N VAL A 204 -3.07 -7.39 16.08
CA VAL A 204 -3.52 -8.81 16.09
C VAL A 204 -4.38 -9.18 14.88
N ILE A 205 -4.72 -8.21 14.04
CA ILE A 205 -5.59 -8.39 12.88
C ILE A 205 -4.97 -7.80 11.62
N LYS A 206 -5.03 -8.59 10.55
CA LYS A 206 -4.54 -8.23 9.22
C LYS A 206 -5.64 -8.46 8.19
N SER A 207 -5.86 -7.48 7.31
CA SER A 207 -6.68 -7.62 6.12
C SER A 207 -5.76 -7.97 4.95
N ILE A 208 -5.86 -9.20 4.46
CA ILE A 208 -4.98 -9.74 3.42
C ILE A 208 -5.64 -9.57 2.06
N TRP A 209 -4.88 -9.02 1.12
CA TRP A 209 -5.28 -8.75 -0.26
C TRP A 209 -4.28 -9.43 -1.21
N PRO A 210 -4.48 -10.73 -1.51
CA PRO A 210 -3.53 -11.45 -2.34
C PRO A 210 -3.53 -10.91 -3.78
N TYR A 211 -2.35 -10.62 -4.30
CA TYR A 211 -2.17 -10.41 -5.74
C TYR A 211 -2.39 -11.71 -6.51
N ALA A 212 -2.01 -12.84 -5.91
CA ALA A 212 -2.25 -14.20 -6.40
C ALA A 212 -2.53 -15.15 -5.24
N ASP A 213 -3.14 -16.31 -5.51
CA ASP A 213 -3.40 -17.34 -4.50
C ASP A 213 -2.10 -17.95 -3.92
N VAL A 214 -1.08 -18.12 -4.75
CA VAL A 214 0.26 -18.60 -4.36
C VAL A 214 1.40 -17.72 -4.90
N PRO A 215 2.60 -17.79 -4.31
CA PRO A 215 3.80 -17.12 -4.82
C PRO A 215 4.11 -17.42 -6.30
N ARG A 216 4.85 -16.51 -6.95
CA ARG A 216 5.30 -16.70 -8.33
C ARG A 216 6.24 -17.90 -8.41
N GLY A 217 6.05 -18.73 -9.44
CA GLY A 217 6.83 -19.96 -9.67
C GLY A 217 6.18 -21.22 -9.11
N GLU A 218 5.13 -21.10 -8.29
CA GLU A 218 4.36 -22.25 -7.85
C GLU A 218 3.35 -22.72 -8.91
N THR A 219 3.13 -24.04 -8.98
CA THR A 219 2.22 -24.65 -9.96
C THR A 219 0.77 -24.33 -9.62
N GLY A 220 0.00 -23.91 -10.63
CA GLY A 220 -1.42 -23.60 -10.44
C GLY A 220 -1.70 -22.18 -9.92
N ARG A 221 -0.70 -21.29 -9.93
CA ARG A 221 -0.85 -19.88 -9.57
C ARG A 221 -1.97 -19.20 -10.35
N ARG A 222 -2.85 -18.49 -9.63
CA ARG A 222 -3.90 -17.64 -10.18
C ARG A 222 -3.81 -16.24 -9.58
N CYS A 223 -3.61 -15.25 -10.45
CA CYS A 223 -3.66 -13.84 -10.05
C CYS A 223 -5.10 -13.35 -9.85
N ALA A 224 -5.28 -12.39 -8.97
CA ALA A 224 -6.56 -11.72 -8.73
C ALA A 224 -7.11 -11.08 -9.99
N VAL A 225 -6.21 -10.43 -10.76
CA VAL A 225 -6.58 -9.68 -11.95
C VAL A 225 -5.76 -10.08 -13.17
N GLN A 226 -4.43 -10.00 -13.07
CA GLN A 226 -3.53 -10.34 -14.16
C GLN A 226 -2.12 -10.67 -13.63
N GLU A 227 -1.30 -11.30 -14.46
CA GLU A 227 0.11 -11.52 -14.15
C GLU A 227 0.94 -10.24 -14.25
N GLU A 228 2.03 -10.18 -13.49
CA GLU A 228 2.96 -9.05 -13.50
C GLU A 228 3.58 -8.84 -14.88
N GLU A 229 3.80 -9.92 -15.64
CA GLU A 229 4.37 -9.84 -16.99
C GLU A 229 3.39 -9.26 -17.99
N MET A 230 2.12 -9.66 -17.91
CA MET A 230 1.06 -9.08 -18.73
C MET A 230 0.87 -7.60 -18.40
N TRP A 231 0.85 -7.25 -17.11
CA TRP A 231 0.85 -5.86 -16.68
C TRP A 231 2.06 -5.08 -17.20
N PHE A 232 3.26 -5.62 -17.12
CA PHE A 232 4.44 -4.94 -17.63
C PHE A 232 4.31 -4.67 -19.14
N ASN A 233 3.87 -5.66 -19.92
CA ASN A 233 3.70 -5.50 -21.36
C ASN A 233 2.65 -4.46 -21.73
N ASP A 234 1.58 -4.36 -20.94
CA ASP A 234 0.51 -3.38 -21.11
C ASP A 234 0.95 -1.94 -20.83
N TRP A 235 1.94 -1.74 -19.96
CA TRP A 235 2.32 -0.42 -19.46
C TRP A 235 3.72 0.05 -19.92
N LYS A 236 4.57 -0.85 -20.43
CA LYS A 236 5.98 -0.54 -20.75
C LYS A 236 6.16 0.67 -21.66
N ASP A 237 5.29 0.88 -22.63
CA ASP A 237 5.44 1.98 -23.60
C ASP A 237 5.06 3.33 -22.97
N ALA A 238 3.97 3.39 -22.21
CA ALA A 238 3.59 4.58 -21.45
C ALA A 238 4.63 4.95 -20.38
N ILE A 239 5.21 3.96 -19.69
CA ILE A 239 6.31 4.17 -18.74
C ILE A 239 7.54 4.71 -19.47
N ARG A 240 7.96 4.07 -20.56
CA ARG A 240 9.12 4.50 -21.36
C ARG A 240 8.96 5.94 -21.78
N HIS A 241 7.79 6.31 -22.28
CA HIS A 241 7.51 7.68 -22.69
C HIS A 241 7.62 8.67 -21.53
N ALA A 242 6.97 8.37 -20.40
CA ALA A 242 7.02 9.23 -19.23
C ALA A 242 8.46 9.46 -18.74
N VAL A 243 9.29 8.42 -18.80
CA VAL A 243 10.72 8.49 -18.44
C VAL A 243 11.51 9.34 -19.43
N LEU A 244 11.36 9.11 -20.74
CA LEU A 244 12.04 9.90 -21.78
C LEU A 244 11.62 11.38 -21.73
N GLY A 245 10.35 11.63 -21.44
CA GLY A 245 9.79 12.97 -21.22
C GLY A 245 10.15 13.60 -19.87
N ARG A 246 11.01 12.96 -19.06
CA ARG A 246 11.46 13.45 -17.73
C ARG A 246 10.29 13.79 -16.79
N ARG A 247 9.20 13.01 -16.88
CA ARG A 247 7.98 13.28 -16.12
C ARG A 247 8.24 13.16 -14.62
N ARG A 248 7.60 14.05 -13.86
CA ARG A 248 7.46 13.96 -12.40
C ARG A 248 5.98 13.94 -12.05
N GLY A 249 5.48 12.81 -11.56
CA GLY A 249 4.07 12.64 -11.21
C GLY A 249 3.50 11.30 -11.65
N TRP A 250 2.20 11.29 -11.93
CA TRP A 250 1.47 10.07 -12.23
C TRP A 250 1.58 9.65 -13.69
N VAL A 251 1.61 8.33 -13.90
CA VAL A 251 1.28 7.68 -15.18
C VAL A 251 0.00 6.89 -14.95
N THR A 252 -1.00 7.20 -15.76
CA THR A 252 -2.41 6.84 -15.57
C THR A 252 -2.94 6.00 -16.72
N GLY A 253 -4.19 5.53 -16.59
CA GLY A 253 -4.87 4.83 -17.68
C GLY A 253 -5.03 5.68 -18.94
N GLU A 254 -5.11 7.00 -18.80
CA GLU A 254 -5.20 7.93 -19.94
C GLU A 254 -3.88 7.93 -20.74
N ASP A 255 -2.73 7.99 -20.06
CA ASP A 255 -1.43 7.91 -20.73
C ASP A 255 -1.29 6.59 -21.50
N ARG A 256 -1.78 5.49 -20.91
CA ARG A 256 -1.82 4.20 -21.59
C ARG A 256 -2.75 4.24 -22.81
N LEU A 257 -3.93 4.84 -22.67
CA LEU A 257 -4.91 4.97 -23.75
C LEU A 257 -4.34 5.78 -24.92
N GLU A 258 -3.76 6.95 -24.64
CA GLU A 258 -3.09 7.80 -25.62
C GLU A 258 -2.01 7.00 -26.38
N PHE A 259 -1.21 6.19 -25.69
CA PHE A 259 -0.19 5.36 -26.35
C PHE A 259 -0.77 4.25 -27.24
N LEU A 260 -1.91 3.69 -26.88
CA LEU A 260 -2.60 2.68 -27.68
C LEU A 260 -3.25 3.30 -28.92
N MET A 261 -3.76 4.52 -28.80
CA MET A 261 -4.43 5.23 -29.90
C MET A 261 -3.45 5.93 -30.84
N GLU A 262 -2.35 6.45 -30.30
CA GLU A 262 -1.32 7.20 -31.02
C GLU A 262 0.08 6.62 -30.73
N PRO A 263 0.40 5.42 -31.27
CA PRO A 263 1.71 4.83 -31.05
C PRO A 263 2.79 5.73 -31.63
N ARG A 264 3.78 6.12 -30.82
CA ARG A 264 4.91 6.96 -31.25
C ARG A 264 6.09 6.08 -31.67
N PRO A 265 6.33 5.83 -32.97
CA PRO A 265 7.30 4.84 -33.41
C PRO A 265 8.74 5.25 -33.10
N ALA A 266 9.03 6.56 -33.06
CA ALA A 266 10.35 7.10 -32.73
C ALA A 266 10.80 6.81 -31.29
N GLU A 267 9.86 6.53 -30.39
CA GLU A 267 10.13 6.27 -28.97
C GLU A 267 10.10 4.77 -28.63
N GLN A 268 9.74 3.91 -29.60
CA GLN A 268 9.77 2.45 -29.46
C GLN A 268 11.19 1.85 -29.53
N GLY A 269 12.23 2.66 -29.75
CA GLY A 269 13.60 2.15 -29.78
C GLY A 269 14.70 3.12 -30.17
N ASN A 270 14.60 4.42 -29.88
CA ASN A 270 15.69 5.36 -30.19
C ASN A 270 16.43 5.86 -28.92
N PRO A 271 17.61 5.30 -28.60
CA PRO A 271 18.39 5.61 -27.38
C PRO A 271 19.06 7.01 -27.37
N SER A 272 18.75 7.88 -28.33
CA SER A 272 19.40 9.18 -28.52
C SER A 272 18.86 10.34 -27.65
N GLY A 273 17.77 10.13 -26.90
CA GLY A 273 17.09 11.18 -26.12
C GLY A 273 17.86 11.73 -24.90
N TRP A 274 18.96 11.10 -24.49
CA TRP A 274 19.72 11.51 -23.31
C TRP A 274 20.94 12.39 -23.60
N GLY A 275 21.13 12.82 -24.85
CA GLY A 275 22.25 13.68 -25.22
C GLY A 275 21.90 14.61 -26.38
N GLY A 276 21.51 15.85 -26.08
CA GLY A 276 21.36 16.88 -27.10
C GLY A 276 20.74 18.17 -26.56
N THR A 277 21.57 19.10 -26.12
CA THR A 277 21.21 20.53 -26.16
C THR A 277 21.43 21.04 -27.58
N PRO A 278 20.43 21.65 -28.26
CA PRO A 278 20.71 22.64 -29.26
C PRO A 278 20.86 23.99 -28.54
N ARG A 279 22.11 24.46 -28.43
CA ARG A 279 22.34 25.91 -28.44
C ARG A 279 22.04 26.38 -29.85
N GLY A 280 21.12 27.33 -29.97
CA GLY A 280 20.80 28.11 -31.15
C GLY A 280 20.01 29.31 -30.70
#